data_AF-A0A7W1F1H8-F1
#
_entry.id   AF-A0A7W1F1H8-F1
#
_cell.length_a   1.000
_cell.length_b   1.000
_cell.length_c   1.000
_cell.angle_alpha   90.00
_cell.angle_beta   90.00
_cell.angle_gamma   90.00
#
_symmetry.space_group_name_H-M   'P 1'
#
loop_
_entity.id
_entity.type
_entity.pdbx_description
1 polymer ?
#
loop_
_entity_poly.entity_id
_entity_poly.type
_entity_poly.pdbx_seq_one_letter_code
_entity_poly.pdbx_strand_id
1 'polypeptide(L)'
;MSGKLRARRRQAVNDPRYEQLEKLHQLKEKGALNEAEFQAEKAKLLGVATGSPPVPAAVATASAPATTLGTSEYWGMPRPTFLMLLHLSQLASFVVPLGGVVLAVVMWITHKDKDAEVDAHGRIVLNWLVSFFIYAIVIVPLCFVLIGIPLLMALVICSIVFAILGGVRANDGIRWTYPLSIPFFGKPAPPVA
;
A
#
# COMPACT_ATOMS: atom_id res chain seq x y z
N MET A 1 44.85 18.22 -12.06
CA MET A 1 43.91 17.29 -11.38
C MET A 1 43.67 15.94 -12.09
N SER A 2 44.08 15.72 -13.35
CA SER A 2 43.71 14.51 -14.13
C SER A 2 44.44 13.21 -13.73
N GLY A 3 45.69 13.28 -13.25
CA GLY A 3 46.50 12.09 -12.94
C GLY A 3 46.01 11.24 -11.76
N LYS A 4 45.54 11.88 -10.68
CA LYS A 4 45.04 11.18 -9.48
C LYS A 4 43.74 10.40 -9.75
N LEU A 5 42.88 10.91 -10.63
CA LEU A 5 41.64 10.25 -11.06
C LEU A 5 41.93 9.02 -11.93
N ARG A 6 42.92 9.10 -12.83
CA ARG A 6 43.35 7.97 -13.67
C ARG A 6 44.00 6.86 -12.86
N ALA A 7 44.81 7.21 -11.85
CA ALA A 7 45.42 6.25 -10.94
C ALA A 7 44.37 5.52 -10.08
N ARG A 8 43.41 6.27 -9.49
CA ARG A 8 42.30 5.69 -8.73
C ARG A 8 41.39 4.79 -9.57
N ARG A 9 41.13 5.16 -10.83
CA ARG A 9 40.36 4.33 -11.77
C ARG A 9 41.09 3.01 -12.09
N ARG A 10 42.40 3.04 -12.34
CA ARG A 10 43.20 1.83 -12.57
C ARG A 10 43.26 0.94 -11.34
N GLN A 11 43.36 1.52 -10.16
CA GLN A 11 43.41 0.77 -8.90
C GLN A 11 42.07 0.10 -8.56
N ALA A 12 40.94 0.72 -8.91
CA ALA A 12 39.62 0.13 -8.75
C ALA A 12 39.35 -1.03 -9.73
N VAL A 13 39.94 -1.00 -10.93
CA VAL A 13 39.80 -2.07 -11.94
C VAL A 13 40.64 -3.30 -11.60
N ASN A 14 41.78 -3.13 -10.92
CA ASN A 14 42.66 -4.22 -10.50
C ASN A 14 42.29 -4.82 -9.13
N ASP A 15 41.16 -4.41 -8.54
CA ASP A 15 40.68 -4.98 -7.29
C ASP A 15 40.11 -6.38 -7.57
N PRO A 16 40.54 -7.45 -6.85
CA PRO A 16 40.02 -8.80 -7.04
C PRO A 16 38.49 -8.90 -6.88
N ARG A 17 37.86 -7.94 -6.20
CA ARG A 17 36.40 -7.84 -6.06
C ARG A 17 35.72 -7.50 -7.38
N TYR A 18 36.40 -6.77 -8.27
CA TYR A 18 35.86 -6.39 -9.59
C TYR A 18 35.72 -7.62 -10.50
N GLU A 19 36.72 -8.49 -10.54
CA GLU A 19 36.65 -9.75 -11.31
C GLU A 19 35.51 -10.66 -10.83
N GLN A 20 35.26 -10.69 -9.53
CA GLN A 20 34.17 -11.46 -8.93
C GLN A 20 32.80 -10.89 -9.33
N LEU A 21 32.67 -9.56 -9.43
CA LEU A 21 31.45 -8.91 -9.92
C LEU A 21 31.17 -9.24 -11.40
N GLU A 22 32.19 -9.27 -12.24
CA GLU A 22 32.03 -9.66 -13.65
C GLU A 22 31.59 -11.12 -13.79
N LYS A 23 32.17 -12.04 -13.00
CA LYS A 23 31.74 -13.46 -12.99
C LYS A 23 30.29 -13.61 -12.57
N LEU A 24 29.83 -12.87 -11.55
CA LEU A 24 28.43 -12.88 -11.15
C LEU A 24 27.51 -12.38 -12.27
N HIS A 25 27.91 -11.33 -12.99
CA HIS A 25 27.13 -10.80 -14.11
C HIS A 25 27.02 -11.82 -15.25
N GLN A 26 28.12 -12.50 -15.57
CA GLN A 26 28.12 -13.59 -16.55
C GLN A 26 27.23 -14.76 -16.14
N LEU A 27 27.21 -15.13 -14.85
CA LEU A 27 26.34 -16.20 -14.35
C LEU A 27 24.85 -15.84 -14.45
N LYS A 28 24.51 -14.58 -14.19
CA LYS A 28 23.17 -14.05 -14.41
C LYS A 28 22.77 -14.07 -15.89
N GLU A 29 23.63 -13.56 -16.78
CA GLU A 29 23.35 -13.57 -18.23
C GLU A 29 23.18 -14.98 -18.81
N LYS A 30 23.90 -15.96 -18.26
CA LYS A 30 23.74 -17.38 -18.61
C LYS A 30 22.48 -18.02 -18.01
N GLY A 31 21.67 -17.27 -17.27
CA GLY A 31 20.46 -17.76 -16.61
C GLY A 31 20.71 -18.73 -15.45
N ALA A 32 21.97 -18.86 -15.00
CA ALA A 32 22.35 -19.75 -13.90
C ALA A 32 22.04 -19.14 -12.52
N LEU A 33 21.65 -17.86 -12.46
CA LEU A 33 21.41 -17.12 -11.23
C LEU A 33 20.18 -16.22 -11.36
N ASN A 34 19.29 -16.22 -10.36
CA ASN A 34 18.16 -15.29 -10.29
C ASN A 34 18.61 -13.90 -9.79
N GLU A 35 17.84 -12.84 -10.07
CA GLU A 35 18.16 -11.46 -9.72
C GLU A 35 18.45 -11.28 -8.23
N ALA A 36 17.73 -11.96 -7.33
CA ALA A 36 17.97 -11.77 -5.90
C ALA A 36 19.21 -12.53 -5.39
N GLU A 37 19.57 -13.66 -5.99
CA GLU A 37 20.82 -14.38 -5.68
C GLU A 37 22.02 -13.54 -6.15
N PHE A 38 21.90 -12.87 -7.29
CA PHE A 38 22.89 -11.92 -7.79
C PHE A 38 23.10 -10.75 -6.82
N GLN A 39 22.01 -10.17 -6.31
CA GLN A 39 22.08 -9.05 -5.36
C GLN A 39 22.69 -9.47 -4.01
N ALA A 40 22.38 -10.68 -3.52
CA ALA A 40 22.95 -11.21 -2.28
C ALA A 40 24.48 -11.40 -2.38
N GLU A 41 24.96 -12.02 -3.46
CA GLU A 41 26.39 -12.25 -3.62
C GLU A 41 27.14 -10.95 -3.94
N LYS A 42 26.54 -10.02 -4.70
CA LYS A 42 27.06 -8.66 -4.92
C LYS A 42 27.21 -7.88 -3.61
N ALA A 43 26.23 -7.96 -2.71
CA ALA A 43 26.29 -7.28 -1.41
C ALA A 43 27.42 -7.81 -0.52
N LYS A 44 27.63 -9.13 -0.52
CA LYS A 44 28.73 -9.81 0.18
C LYS A 44 30.09 -9.39 -0.38
N LEU A 45 30.22 -9.29 -1.70
CA LEU A 45 31.42 -8.78 -2.36
C LEU A 45 31.70 -7.31 -2.07
N LEU A 46 30.70 -6.50 -1.71
CA LEU A 46 30.86 -5.08 -1.39
C LEU A 46 31.05 -4.82 0.11
N GLY A 47 31.01 -5.86 0.96
CA GLY A 47 31.32 -5.75 2.39
C GLY A 47 30.27 -4.95 3.17
N VAL A 48 29.08 -4.75 2.60
CA VAL A 48 27.94 -4.16 3.29
C VAL A 48 27.32 -5.26 4.14
N ALA A 49 27.71 -5.33 5.41
CA ALA A 49 27.11 -6.26 6.37
C ALA A 49 25.63 -5.92 6.57
N THR A 50 24.76 -6.61 5.83
CA THR A 50 23.36 -6.80 6.23
C THR A 50 23.26 -8.21 6.80
N GLY A 51 23.02 -8.30 8.11
CA GLY A 51 22.73 -9.56 8.76
C GLY A 51 21.37 -10.09 8.30
N SER A 52 21.32 -11.40 8.10
CA SER A 52 20.20 -12.27 7.69
C SER A 52 19.96 -12.46 6.17
N PRO A 53 19.76 -13.73 5.75
CA PRO A 53 19.64 -14.10 4.34
C PRO A 53 18.34 -13.59 3.70
N PRO A 54 18.38 -12.98 2.50
CA PRO A 54 17.20 -12.67 1.72
C PRO A 54 16.78 -13.86 0.85
N VAL A 55 15.58 -14.37 1.10
CA VAL A 55 14.83 -15.19 0.14
C VAL A 55 14.48 -14.31 -1.08
N PRO A 56 14.69 -14.77 -2.34
CA PRO A 56 14.45 -13.98 -3.55
C PRO A 56 13.01 -13.55 -3.86
N ALA A 57 12.85 -12.23 -4.09
CA ALA A 57 12.01 -11.49 -5.06
C ALA A 57 10.51 -11.87 -5.24
N ALA A 58 9.56 -10.95 -5.00
CA ALA A 58 9.38 -9.79 -5.87
C ALA A 58 9.03 -8.46 -5.14
N VAL A 59 9.81 -7.43 -5.50
CA VAL A 59 9.54 -5.97 -5.51
C VAL A 59 9.30 -5.27 -4.16
N ALA A 60 10.35 -4.57 -3.73
CA ALA A 60 10.29 -3.46 -2.77
C ALA A 60 10.02 -2.13 -3.47
N THR A 61 9.31 -1.20 -2.82
CA THR A 61 9.81 0.18 -2.70
C THR A 61 9.32 0.89 -1.43
N ALA A 62 10.31 1.30 -0.63
CA ALA A 62 10.38 2.44 0.27
C ALA A 62 9.59 2.50 1.61
N SER A 63 10.41 2.44 2.67
CA SER A 63 10.35 3.22 3.92
C SER A 63 9.45 2.74 5.05
N ALA A 64 10.03 1.98 6.00
CA ALA A 64 9.61 2.02 7.40
C ALA A 64 10.79 1.70 8.35
N PRO A 65 10.91 2.37 9.51
CA PRO A 65 11.94 2.09 10.50
C PRO A 65 11.68 0.74 11.18
N ALA A 66 12.76 0.07 11.56
CA ALA A 66 12.73 -1.26 12.13
C ALA A 66 12.09 -1.31 13.53
N THR A 67 11.28 -2.36 13.72
CA THR A 67 11.02 -3.13 14.94
C THR A 67 9.63 -3.00 15.55
N THR A 68 8.78 -3.99 15.27
CA THR A 68 8.16 -4.79 16.35
C THR A 68 7.91 -6.20 15.84
N LEU A 69 8.48 -7.18 16.54
CA LEU A 69 8.29 -8.62 16.34
C LEU A 69 6.83 -8.97 16.69
N GLY A 70 6.03 -9.30 15.68
CA GLY A 70 4.61 -9.62 15.79
C GLY A 70 3.96 -9.79 14.42
N THR A 71 4.57 -10.63 13.56
CA THR A 71 4.09 -10.88 12.19
C THR A 71 2.80 -11.72 12.21
N SER A 72 1.62 -11.10 12.33
CA SER A 72 0.35 -11.58 11.69
C SER A 72 -0.93 -10.86 12.12
N GLU A 73 -0.89 -9.80 12.94
CA GLU A 73 -2.12 -9.27 13.56
C GLU A 73 -3.21 -8.89 12.54
N TYR A 74 -2.86 -8.22 11.43
CA TYR A 74 -3.82 -7.69 10.45
C TYR A 74 -3.97 -8.59 9.22
N TRP A 75 -4.45 -9.82 9.45
CA TRP A 75 -4.60 -10.87 8.40
C TRP A 75 -3.28 -11.23 7.72
N GLY A 76 -2.20 -11.32 8.50
CA GLY A 76 -0.88 -11.62 7.93
C GLY A 76 -0.23 -10.47 7.15
N MET A 77 -0.82 -9.27 7.16
CA MET A 77 -0.32 -8.11 6.43
C MET A 77 0.17 -6.99 7.37
N PRO A 78 1.05 -6.09 6.90
CA PRO A 78 1.43 -4.89 7.63
C PRO A 78 0.22 -3.97 7.88
N ARG A 79 0.18 -3.28 9.03
CA ARG A 79 -0.89 -2.33 9.38
C ARG A 79 -1.19 -1.30 8.28
N PRO A 80 -0.19 -0.60 7.67
CA PRO A 80 -0.48 0.37 6.60
C PRO A 80 -1.18 -0.26 5.40
N THR A 81 -0.75 -1.47 5.00
CA THR A 81 -1.36 -2.23 3.92
C THR A 81 -2.79 -2.62 4.27
N PHE A 82 -3.04 -3.07 5.48
CA PHE A 82 -4.39 -3.40 5.95
C PHE A 82 -5.32 -2.18 5.92
N LEU A 83 -4.86 -1.03 6.42
CA LEU A 83 -5.62 0.22 6.40
C LEU A 83 -5.90 0.71 4.97
N MET A 84 -4.91 0.63 4.08
CA MET A 84 -5.09 0.92 2.67
C MET A 84 -6.16 0.00 2.05
N LEU A 85 -6.05 -1.31 2.28
CA LEU A 85 -7.01 -2.29 1.77
C LEU A 85 -8.40 -2.11 2.36
N LEU A 86 -8.52 -1.64 3.61
CA LEU A 86 -9.82 -1.31 4.21
C LEU A 86 -10.56 -0.25 3.38
N HIS A 87 -9.87 0.77 2.87
CA HIS A 87 -10.46 1.75 1.95
C HIS A 87 -10.71 1.16 0.55
N LEU A 88 -9.73 0.46 -0.02
CA LEU A 88 -9.84 -0.10 -1.37
C LEU A 88 -10.87 -1.25 -1.48
N SER A 89 -11.20 -1.89 -0.36
CA SER A 89 -12.20 -2.96 -0.29
C SER A 89 -13.55 -2.55 -0.88
N GLN A 90 -13.89 -1.26 -0.80
CA GLN A 90 -15.12 -0.68 -1.37
C GLN A 90 -15.26 -1.00 -2.87
N LEU A 91 -14.14 -1.03 -3.60
CA LEU A 91 -14.08 -1.31 -5.04
C LEU A 91 -14.43 -2.76 -5.37
N ALA A 92 -14.37 -3.69 -4.41
CA ALA A 92 -14.78 -5.08 -4.63
C ALA A 92 -16.26 -5.20 -5.00
N SER A 93 -17.07 -4.17 -4.70
CA SER A 93 -18.48 -4.09 -5.11
C SER A 93 -18.67 -4.07 -6.63
N PHE A 94 -17.65 -3.70 -7.42
CA PHE A 94 -17.69 -3.74 -8.88
C PHE A 94 -17.52 -5.15 -9.45
N VAL A 95 -16.93 -6.08 -8.67
CA VAL A 95 -16.75 -7.48 -9.08
C VAL A 95 -17.88 -8.34 -8.53
N VAL A 96 -18.15 -8.20 -7.23
CA VAL A 96 -19.24 -8.90 -6.54
C VAL A 96 -20.15 -7.83 -5.96
N PRO A 97 -21.40 -7.71 -6.43
CA PRO A 97 -22.35 -6.75 -5.88
C PRO A 97 -22.41 -6.86 -4.34
N LEU A 98 -22.31 -5.72 -3.65
CA LEU A 98 -22.22 -5.60 -2.18
C LEU A 98 -20.98 -6.24 -1.52
N GLY A 99 -20.13 -6.95 -2.26
CA GLY A 99 -18.92 -7.59 -1.75
C GLY A 99 -17.96 -6.61 -1.09
N GLY A 100 -17.84 -5.39 -1.63
CA GLY A 100 -17.00 -4.36 -1.02
C GLY A 100 -17.53 -3.80 0.30
N VAL A 101 -18.85 -3.76 0.48
CA VAL A 101 -19.47 -3.37 1.76
C VAL A 101 -19.18 -4.42 2.82
N VAL A 102 -19.43 -5.69 2.48
CA VAL A 102 -19.19 -6.81 3.40
C VAL A 102 -17.71 -6.87 3.78
N LEU A 103 -16.81 -6.78 2.79
CA LEU A 103 -15.37 -6.83 3.04
C LEU A 103 -14.90 -5.69 3.93
N ALA A 104 -15.32 -4.44 3.65
CA ALA A 104 -14.99 -3.29 4.48
C ALA A 104 -15.46 -3.46 5.93
N VAL A 105 -16.70 -3.93 6.13
CA VAL A 105 -17.26 -4.16 7.46
C VAL A 105 -16.51 -5.26 8.20
N VAL A 106 -16.23 -6.39 7.54
CA VAL A 106 -15.49 -7.51 8.14
C VAL A 106 -14.07 -7.09 8.53
N MET A 107 -13.36 -6.38 7.66
CA MET A 107 -12.04 -5.84 7.98
C MET A 107 -12.09 -4.90 9.20
N TRP A 108 -13.10 -4.02 9.27
CA TRP A 108 -13.25 -3.12 10.41
C TRP A 108 -13.57 -3.86 11.72
N ILE A 109 -14.63 -4.68 11.77
CA ILE A 109 -15.09 -5.31 13.02
C ILE A 109 -14.05 -6.27 13.62
N THR A 110 -13.18 -6.87 12.81
CA THR A 110 -12.19 -7.84 13.29
C THR A 110 -11.02 -7.20 14.06
N HIS A 111 -10.81 -5.89 13.88
CA HIS A 111 -9.64 -5.18 14.42
C HIS A 111 -9.97 -3.85 15.11
N LYS A 112 -11.19 -3.32 14.98
CA LYS A 112 -11.57 -2.01 15.56
C LYS A 112 -11.39 -1.92 17.08
N ASP A 113 -11.52 -3.02 17.80
CA ASP A 113 -11.39 -3.04 19.27
C ASP A 113 -9.94 -3.20 19.72
N LYS A 114 -9.03 -3.49 18.78
CA LYS A 114 -7.60 -3.74 19.04
C LYS A 114 -6.71 -2.57 18.61
N ASP A 115 -7.10 -1.88 17.53
CA ASP A 115 -6.32 -0.79 16.95
C ASP A 115 -7.20 0.44 16.69
N ALA A 116 -6.87 1.54 17.38
CA ALA A 116 -7.56 2.82 17.26
C ALA A 116 -7.45 3.44 15.85
N GLU A 117 -6.38 3.15 15.10
CA GLU A 117 -6.25 3.57 13.70
C GLU A 117 -7.21 2.79 12.80
N VAL A 118 -7.32 1.48 13.00
CA VAL A 118 -8.30 0.67 12.24
C VAL A 118 -9.71 1.16 12.51
N ASP A 119 -10.02 1.48 13.77
CA ASP A 119 -11.32 2.02 14.13
C ASP A 119 -11.57 3.41 13.51
N ALA A 120 -10.56 4.28 13.50
CA ALA A 120 -10.62 5.59 12.84
C ALA A 120 -10.89 5.46 11.33
N HIS A 121 -10.10 4.65 10.62
CA HIS A 121 -10.24 4.44 9.18
C HIS A 121 -11.55 3.72 8.83
N GLY A 122 -11.95 2.72 9.62
CA GLY A 122 -13.19 2.00 9.41
C GLY A 122 -14.44 2.87 9.61
N ARG A 123 -14.43 3.79 10.60
CA ARG A 123 -15.49 4.80 10.73
C ARG A 123 -15.58 5.73 9.52
N ILE A 124 -14.44 6.16 8.95
CA ILE A 124 -14.43 6.97 7.73
C ILE A 124 -15.13 6.21 6.59
N VAL A 125 -14.72 4.96 6.38
CA VAL A 125 -15.26 4.07 5.35
C VAL A 125 -16.75 3.81 5.56
N LEU A 126 -17.17 3.50 6.78
CA LEU A 126 -18.58 3.20 7.09
C LEU A 126 -19.47 4.44 7.00
N ASN A 127 -19.02 5.60 7.48
CA ASN A 127 -19.73 6.86 7.30
C ASN A 127 -19.99 7.13 5.80
N TRP A 128 -18.99 6.87 4.95
CA TRP A 128 -19.17 6.99 3.51
C TRP A 128 -20.13 5.97 2.93
N LEU A 129 -20.01 4.69 3.30
CA LEU A 129 -20.90 3.64 2.80
C LEU A 129 -22.37 3.97 3.12
N VAL A 130 -22.67 4.37 4.36
CA VAL A 130 -24.03 4.78 4.74
C VAL A 130 -24.47 6.02 3.96
N SER A 131 -23.60 7.03 3.83
CA SER A 131 -23.90 8.24 3.04
C SER A 131 -24.17 7.92 1.58
N PHE A 132 -23.34 7.07 0.96
CA PHE A 132 -23.49 6.61 -0.42
C PHE A 132 -24.84 5.94 -0.63
N PHE A 133 -25.26 5.04 0.27
CA PHE A 133 -26.58 4.40 0.17
C PHE A 133 -27.73 5.38 0.32
N ILE A 134 -27.64 6.34 1.24
CA ILE A 134 -28.64 7.40 1.37
C ILE A 134 -28.74 8.21 0.08
N TYR A 135 -27.60 8.63 -0.48
CA TYR A 135 -27.57 9.37 -1.74
C TYR A 135 -28.13 8.54 -2.90
N ALA A 136 -27.77 7.25 -2.99
CA ALA A 136 -28.31 6.35 -4.00
C ALA A 136 -29.84 6.21 -3.88
N ILE A 137 -30.38 6.04 -2.67
CA ILE A 137 -31.83 5.94 -2.43
C ILE A 137 -32.56 7.20 -2.88
N VAL A 138 -31.97 8.39 -2.68
CA VAL A 138 -32.57 9.66 -3.12
C VAL A 138 -32.45 9.82 -4.64
N ILE A 139 -31.32 9.46 -5.24
CA ILE A 139 -31.06 9.70 -6.67
C ILE A 139 -31.78 8.68 -7.57
N VAL A 140 -31.96 7.43 -7.15
CA VAL A 140 -32.61 6.38 -7.97
C VAL A 140 -34.01 6.79 -8.46
N PRO A 141 -34.91 7.35 -7.61
CA PRO A 141 -36.19 7.90 -8.08
C PRO A 141 -36.04 9.03 -9.11
N LEU A 142 -34.99 9.86 -9.01
CA LEU A 142 -34.73 10.92 -9.99
C LEU A 142 -34.33 10.36 -11.36
N CYS A 143 -33.95 9.08 -11.47
CA CYS A 143 -33.66 8.46 -12.76
C CYS A 143 -34.92 8.34 -13.64
N PHE A 144 -36.11 8.26 -13.05
CA PHE A 144 -37.38 8.22 -13.81
C PHE A 144 -37.67 9.53 -14.57
N VAL A 145 -37.07 10.64 -14.14
CA VAL A 145 -37.10 11.95 -14.83
C VAL A 145 -35.79 12.28 -15.55
N LEU A 146 -34.95 11.26 -15.83
CA LEU A 146 -33.66 11.32 -16.54
C LEU A 146 -32.54 12.14 -15.88
N ILE A 147 -32.85 13.02 -14.92
CA ILE A 147 -31.86 13.83 -14.18
C ILE A 147 -31.03 12.97 -13.21
N GLY A 148 -31.58 11.84 -12.73
CA GLY A 148 -30.88 10.96 -11.80
C GLY A 148 -29.68 10.22 -12.41
N ILE A 149 -29.67 9.99 -13.73
CA ILE A 149 -28.59 9.25 -14.41
C ILE A 149 -27.22 9.95 -14.26
N PRO A 150 -27.06 11.25 -14.63
CA PRO A 150 -25.78 11.93 -14.43
C PRO A 150 -25.39 12.04 -12.95
N LEU A 151 -26.37 12.17 -12.04
CA LEU A 151 -26.12 12.20 -10.60
C LEU A 151 -25.60 10.86 -10.06
N LEU A 152 -26.16 9.72 -10.50
CA LEU A 152 -25.66 8.39 -10.14
C LEU A 152 -24.23 8.17 -10.64
N MET A 153 -23.95 8.57 -11.89
CA MET A 153 -22.60 8.50 -12.43
C MET A 153 -21.60 9.32 -11.59
N ALA A 154 -21.96 10.56 -11.25
CA ALA A 154 -21.13 11.40 -10.40
C ALA A 154 -20.90 10.76 -9.02
N LEU A 155 -21.95 10.19 -8.41
CA LEU A 155 -21.85 9.51 -7.12
C LEU A 155 -20.90 8.30 -7.17
N VAL A 156 -20.97 7.47 -8.21
CA VAL A 156 -20.08 6.32 -8.40
C VAL A 156 -18.63 6.78 -8.60
N ILE A 157 -18.41 7.81 -9.42
CA ILE A 157 -17.08 8.39 -9.65
C ILE A 157 -16.49 8.91 -8.32
N CYS A 158 -17.28 9.67 -7.55
CA CYS A 158 -16.86 10.13 -6.23
C CYS A 158 -16.47 8.96 -5.33
N SER A 159 -17.25 7.88 -5.31
CA SER A 159 -16.94 6.70 -4.49
C SER A 159 -15.61 6.04 -4.88
N ILE A 160 -15.31 5.94 -6.19
CA ILE A 160 -14.05 5.39 -6.67
C ILE A 160 -12.88 6.29 -6.24
N VAL A 161 -12.99 7.60 -6.48
CA VAL A 161 -11.95 8.58 -6.13
C VAL A 161 -11.68 8.57 -4.62
N PHE A 162 -12.73 8.52 -3.81
CA PHE A 162 -12.59 8.53 -2.34
C PHE A 162 -11.98 7.22 -1.82
N ALA A 163 -12.34 6.07 -2.38
CA ALA A 163 -11.70 4.80 -2.04
C ALA A 163 -10.18 4.84 -2.31
N ILE A 164 -9.78 5.33 -3.49
CA ILE A 164 -8.37 5.42 -3.90
C ILE A 164 -7.61 6.43 -3.04
N LEU A 165 -8.12 7.66 -2.92
CA LEU A 165 -7.45 8.70 -2.11
C LEU A 165 -7.39 8.30 -0.64
N GLY A 166 -8.45 7.70 -0.10
CA GLY A 166 -8.47 7.15 1.25
C GLY A 166 -7.42 6.07 1.44
N GLY A 167 -7.31 5.13 0.51
CA GLY A 167 -6.31 4.07 0.55
C GLY A 167 -4.88 4.60 0.53
N VAL A 168 -4.57 5.50 -0.41
CA VAL A 168 -3.24 6.13 -0.50
C VAL A 168 -2.90 6.89 0.77
N ARG A 169 -3.81 7.73 1.27
CA ARG A 169 -3.60 8.50 2.50
C ARG A 169 -3.49 7.61 3.74
N ALA A 170 -4.22 6.51 3.80
CA ALA A 170 -4.11 5.54 4.88
C ALA A 170 -2.76 4.82 4.88
N ASN A 171 -2.19 4.54 3.71
CA ASN A 171 -0.84 4.02 3.59
C ASN A 171 0.22 5.01 4.10
N ASP A 172 -0.03 6.32 3.95
CA ASP A 172 0.79 7.40 4.53
C ASP A 172 0.52 7.61 6.04
N GLY A 173 -0.39 6.86 6.66
CA GLY A 173 -0.80 7.03 8.06
C GLY A 173 -1.70 8.25 8.32
N ILE A 174 -2.33 8.81 7.27
CA ILE A 174 -3.18 10.00 7.35
C ILE A 174 -4.66 9.58 7.38
N ARG A 175 -5.38 10.05 8.41
CA ARG A 175 -6.84 9.91 8.55
C ARG A 175 -7.57 10.90 7.63
N TRP A 176 -7.70 10.57 6.36
CA TRP A 176 -8.41 11.42 5.39
C TRP A 176 -9.91 11.14 5.38
N THR A 177 -10.71 12.09 5.88
CA THR A 177 -12.17 12.00 5.86
C THR A 177 -12.72 12.28 4.46
N TYR A 178 -13.65 11.44 4.01
CA TYR A 178 -14.23 11.58 2.67
C TYR A 178 -15.13 12.82 2.61
N PRO A 179 -14.91 13.72 1.64
CA PRO A 179 -15.82 14.83 1.40
C PRO A 179 -17.25 14.31 1.18
N LEU A 180 -18.26 15.07 1.61
CA LEU A 180 -19.68 14.67 1.52
C LEU A 180 -20.08 13.45 2.38
N SER A 181 -19.18 12.90 3.20
CA SER A 181 -19.54 11.84 4.15
C SER A 181 -20.22 12.43 5.39
N ILE A 182 -21.37 11.87 5.76
CA ILE A 182 -22.13 12.23 6.95
C ILE A 182 -21.56 11.42 8.15
N PRO A 183 -21.13 12.07 9.24
CA PRO A 183 -20.40 11.41 10.33
C PRO A 183 -21.31 10.69 11.34
N PHE A 184 -22.04 9.65 10.91
CA PHE A 184 -22.93 8.85 11.76
C PHE A 184 -22.21 8.18 12.94
N PHE A 185 -20.99 7.71 12.72
CA PHE A 185 -20.15 7.07 13.74
C PHE A 185 -19.16 8.07 14.39
N GLY A 186 -19.40 9.38 14.24
CA GLY A 186 -18.50 10.42 14.71
C GLY A 186 -17.31 10.68 13.78
N LYS A 187 -16.56 11.75 14.07
CA LYS A 187 -15.30 12.05 13.39
C LYS A 187 -14.16 11.33 14.11
N PRO A 188 -13.20 10.73 13.39
CA PRO A 188 -11.98 10.22 14.02
C PRO A 188 -11.30 11.32 14.83
N ALA A 189 -10.75 10.94 15.99
CA ALA A 189 -9.90 11.83 16.77
C ALA A 189 -8.72 12.34 15.90
N PRO A 190 -8.12 13.49 16.22
CA PRO A 190 -6.86 13.89 15.60
C PRO A 190 -5.77 12.83 15.85
N PRO A 191 -4.74 12.74 14.98
CA PRO A 191 -3.58 11.88 15.23
C PRO A 191 -2.96 12.25 16.58
N VAL A 192 -2.64 11.24 17.40
CA VAL A 192 -1.91 11.46 18.65
C VAL A 192 -0.45 11.71 18.25
N ALA A 193 0.06 12.90 18.56
CA ALA A 193 1.42 13.33 18.23
C ALA A 193 2.48 12.57 19.02
#